data_AF-A0A1V5C3P2-F1
#
_entry.id   AF-A0A1V5C3P2-F1
#
_cell.length_a   1.000
_cell.length_b   1.000
_cell.length_c   1.000
_cell.angle_alpha   90.00
_cell.angle_beta   90.00
_cell.angle_gamma   90.00
#
_symmetry.space_group_name_H-M   'P 1'
#
loop_
_entity.id
_entity.type
_entity.pdbx_description
1 polymer ?
#
loop_
_entity_poly.entity_id
_entity_poly.type
_entity_poly.pdbx_seq_one_letter_code
_entity_poly.pdbx_strand_id
1 'polypeptide(L)' 'MIRVKTFMSPLKIFHTVEELTSLDDQVNRFISEEGVKKIVSVSDTCTTDNTGATIGVIRTVAYET' A
#
# COMPACT_ATOMS: atom_id res chain seq x y z
N MET A 1 7.65 -11.42 16.15
CA MET A 1 8.81 -10.78 15.46
C MET A 1 8.25 -9.68 14.56
N ILE A 2 8.88 -8.50 14.48
CA ILE A 2 8.41 -7.43 13.58
C ILE A 2 8.90 -7.74 12.16
N ARG A 3 7.99 -7.66 11.20
CA ARG A 3 8.19 -7.87 9.77
C ARG A 3 7.71 -6.65 8.98
N VAL A 4 8.16 -6.51 7.74
CA VAL A 4 7.77 -5.41 6.85
C VAL A 4 7.34 -5.97 5.50
N LYS A 5 6.23 -5.47 4.96
CA LYS A 5 5.74 -5.76 3.61
C LYS A 5 5.41 -4.46 2.89
N THR A 6 5.82 -4.35 1.63
CA THR A 6 5.55 -3.19 0.79
C THR A 6 4.63 -3.58 -0.37
N PHE A 7 3.73 -2.66 -0.69
CA PHE A 7 2.75 -2.72 -1.77
C PHE A 7 2.92 -1.49 -2.65
N MET A 8 2.58 -1.62 -3.92
CA MET A 8 2.68 -0.53 -4.88
C MET A 8 1.44 -0.57 -5.79
N SER A 9 0.84 0.59 -6.02
CA SER A 9 -0.29 0.74 -6.92
C SER A 9 -0.04 1.92 -7.87
N PRO A 10 -0.20 1.74 -9.19
CA PRO A 10 -0.18 2.87 -10.12
C PRO A 10 -1.43 3.74 -9.89
N LEU A 11 -1.30 5.05 -10.07
CA LEU A 11 -2.42 5.98 -10.01
C LEU A 11 -2.73 6.49 -11.42
N LYS A 12 -3.83 5.99 -11.98
CA LYS A 12 -4.33 6.42 -13.30
C LYS A 12 -5.20 7.66 -13.16
N ILE A 13 -5.11 8.54 -14.17
CA ILE A 13 -5.94 9.75 -14.26
C ILE A 13 -7.43 9.34 -14.21
N PHE A 14 -8.20 10.02 -13.35
CA PHE A 14 -9.63 9.78 -13.08
C PHE A 14 -10.01 8.42 -12.48
N HIS A 15 -9.05 7.56 -12.12
CA HIS A 15 -9.33 6.26 -11.48
C HIS A 15 -8.69 6.12 -10.08
N THR A 16 -8.18 7.22 -9.51
CA THR A 16 -7.46 7.21 -8.23
C THR A 16 -8.21 6.51 -7.10
N VAL A 17 -9.53 6.73 -6.98
CA VAL A 17 -10.34 6.09 -5.93
C VAL A 17 -10.38 4.57 -6.10
N GLU A 18 -10.54 4.09 -7.33
CA GLU A 18 -10.54 2.66 -7.64
C GLU A 18 -9.18 2.04 -7.34
N GLU A 19 -8.09 2.69 -7.75
CA GLU A 19 -6.72 2.19 -7.53
C GLU A 19 -6.34 2.16 -6.03
N LEU A 20 -6.81 3.13 -5.24
CA LEU A 20 -6.62 3.14 -3.78
C LEU A 20 -7.49 2.10 -3.08
N THR A 21 -8.74 1.90 -3.53
CA THR A 21 -9.62 0.86 -3.00
C THR A 21 -9.05 -0.53 -3.26
N SER A 22 -8.54 -0.76 -4.48
CA SER A 22 -7.87 -2.01 -4.84
C SER A 22 -6.60 -2.25 -4.00
N LEU A 23 -5.83 -1.20 -3.70
CA LEU A 23 -4.67 -1.29 -2.83
C LEU A 23 -5.08 -1.66 -1.39
N ASP A 24 -6.12 -1.05 -0.84
CA ASP A 24 -6.67 -1.38 0.48
C ASP A 24 -7.09 -2.85 0.54
N ASP A 25 -7.82 -3.33 -0.47
CA ASP A 25 -8.25 -4.72 -0.55
C ASP A 25 -7.07 -5.70 -0.61
N GLN A 26 -6.01 -5.37 -1.33
CA GLN A 26 -4.79 -6.18 -1.38
C GLN A 26 -4.10 -6.26 -0.02
N VAL A 27 -3.99 -5.13 0.68
CA VAL A 27 -3.40 -5.09 2.02
C VAL A 27 -4.24 -5.87 3.02
N ASN A 28 -5.57 -5.72 2.98
CA ASN A 28 -6.48 -6.44 3.88
C ASN A 28 -6.44 -7.95 3.65
N ARG A 29 -6.41 -8.41 2.39
CA ARG A 29 -6.21 -9.83 2.07
C ARG A 29 -4.92 -10.36 2.66
N PHE A 30 -3.80 -9.65 2.44
CA PHE A 30 -2.51 -10.01 3.02
C PHE A 30 -2.56 -10.11 4.55
N ILE A 31 -3.15 -9.13 5.24
CA ILE A 31 -3.27 -9.13 6.70
C ILE A 31 -4.03 -10.38 7.18
N SER A 32 -5.11 -10.74 6.48
CA SER A 32 -5.93 -11.90 6.83
C SER A 32 -5.25 -13.24 6.55
N GLU A 33 -4.52 -13.37 5.44
CA GLU A 33 -3.92 -14.63 4.99
C GLU A 33 -2.61 -14.94 5.72
N GLU A 34 -1.83 -13.93 6.08
CA GLU A 34 -0.51 -14.11 6.72
C GLU A 34 -0.58 -14.22 8.26
N GLY A 35 -1.79 -14.24 8.84
CA GLY A 35 -1.97 -14.38 10.28
C GLY A 35 -1.39 -13.21 11.07
N VAL A 36 -1.49 -11.99 10.52
CA VAL A 36 -0.98 -10.78 11.16
C VAL A 36 -1.73 -10.53 12.47
N LYS A 37 -1.01 -10.50 13.59
CA LYS A 37 -1.58 -10.29 14.94
C LYS A 37 -1.73 -8.82 15.28
N LYS A 38 -0.84 -7.98 14.77
CA LYS A 38 -0.79 -6.55 15.08
C LYS A 38 -0.12 -5.77 13.96
N ILE A 39 -0.74 -4.66 13.59
CA ILE A 39 -0.11 -3.64 12.74
C ILE A 39 0.65 -2.68 13.64
N VAL A 40 1.94 -2.51 13.37
CA VAL A 40 2.83 -1.59 14.09
C VAL A 40 2.77 -0.21 13.44
N SER A 41 2.83 -0.15 12.11
CA SER A 41 2.70 1.09 11.36
C SER A 41 2.26 0.84 9.92
N VAL A 42 1.66 1.86 9.32
CA VAL A 42 1.37 1.97 7.89
C VAL A 42 1.93 3.31 7.42
N SER A 43 2.65 3.31 6.30
CA SER A 43 3.21 4.52 5.72
C SER A 43 3.04 4.52 4.21
N ASP A 44 2.57 5.65 3.68
CA ASP A 44 2.37 5.84 2.25
C ASP A 44 3.34 6.90 1.71
N THR A 45 3.79 6.72 0.47
CA THR A 45 4.49 7.75 -0.30
C THR A 45 4.06 7.71 -1.76
N CYS A 46 3.85 8.88 -2.35
CA CYS A 46 3.61 9.00 -3.78
C CYS A 46 4.92 8.82 -4.56
N THR A 47 4.83 8.23 -5.74
CA THR A 47 5.89 8.27 -6.75
C THR A 47 5.56 9.33 -7.80
N THR A 48 6.58 10.00 -8.31
CA THR A 48 6.43 11.04 -9.32
C THR A 48 7.15 10.67 -10.61
N ASP A 49 6.63 11.12 -11.75
CA ASP A 49 7.35 11.08 -13.01
C ASP A 49 8.35 12.26 -13.13
N ASN A 50 8.96 12.39 -14.32
CA ASN A 50 9.91 13.46 -14.64
C ASN A 50 9.27 14.85 -14.77
N THR A 51 7.93 14.97 -14.74
CA THR A 51 7.19 16.23 -14.73
C THR A 51 6.79 16.65 -13.31
N GLY A 52 6.98 15.77 -12.32
CA GLY A 52 6.50 15.96 -10.96
C GLY A 52 5.06 15.50 -10.75
N ALA A 53 4.42 14.92 -11.77
CA ALA A 53 3.07 14.38 -11.63
C ALA A 53 3.12 13.11 -10.79
N THR A 54 2.17 12.95 -9.86
CA THR A 54 2.01 11.71 -9.09
C THR A 54 1.48 10.61 -10.00
N ILE A 55 2.21 9.49 -10.09
CA ILE A 55 1.90 8.36 -10.98
C ILE A 55 1.63 7.05 -10.24
N GLY A 56 1.81 7.04 -8.92
CA GLY A 56 1.65 5.85 -8.11
C GLY A 56 1.74 6.15 -6.62
N VAL A 57 1.41 5.15 -5.83
CA VAL A 57 1.56 5.14 -4.38
C VAL A 57 2.26 3.85 -3.95
N ILE A 58 3.17 3.99 -3.00
CA ILE A 58 3.82 2.88 -2.32
C ILE A 58 3.32 2.89 -0.88
N ARG A 59 2.77 1.76 -0.43
CA ARG A 59 2.35 1.54 0.96
C ARG A 59 3.24 0.51 1.62
N THR A 60 3.79 0.86 2.78
CA THR A 60 4.58 -0.06 3.61
C THR A 60 3.85 -0.35 4.91
N VAL A 61 3.75 -1.63 5.26
CA VAL A 61 3.11 -2.13 6.46
C VAL A 61 4.15 -2.84 7.33
N ALA A 62 4.38 -2.34 8.54
CA ALA A 62 5.15 -3.03 9.56
C ALA A 62 4.19 -3.78 10.49
N TYR A 63 4.45 -5.07 10.74
CA TYR A 63 3.49 -5.95 11.40
C TYR A 63 4.16 -7.03 12.25
N GLU A 64 3.40 -7.60 13.18
CA GLU A 64 3.79 -8.75 14.01
C GLU A 64 2.98 -9.99 13.61
N THR A 65 3.66 -11.12 13.42
CA THR A 65 3.10 -12.47 13.28
C THR A 65 3.36 -13.30 14.53
#